data_AF-A0A5J9WCN1-F1
#
_entry.id   AF-A0A5J9WCN1-F1
#
_cell.length_a   1.000
_cell.length_b   1.000
_cell.length_c   1.000
_cell.angle_alpha   90.00
_cell.angle_beta   90.00
_cell.angle_gamma   90.00
#
_symmetry.space_group_name_H-M   'P 1'
#
loop_
_entity.id
_entity.type
_entity.pdbx_description
1 polymer ?
#
loop_
_entity_poly.entity_id
_entity_poly.type
_entity_poly.pdbx_seq_one_letter_code
_entity_poly.pdbx_strand_id
1 'polypeptide(L)'
;MGRSSVLAAAALLLLLSAVSLCAGQALVPGVMIFGDSVVDAGNNNWLATLVRADFPPYGRDFPATHAPIGRFCNDKLATDYTVENLGLSSYPPAYLSEEAQSNNKQGRSQDFIMRGAK
;
A
#
# COMPACT_ATOMS: atom_id res chain seq x y z
N MET A 1 -16.65 -5.59 48.62
CA MET A 1 -17.07 -5.23 47.24
C MET A 1 -15.89 -4.91 46.29
N GLY A 2 -14.61 -4.99 46.70
CA GLY A 2 -13.50 -4.48 45.87
C GLY A 2 -12.73 -5.49 45.00
N ARG A 3 -12.85 -6.81 45.23
CA ARG A 3 -12.03 -7.80 44.50
C ARG A 3 -12.70 -8.29 43.21
N SER A 4 -14.02 -8.47 43.23
CA SER A 4 -14.81 -8.88 42.05
C SER A 4 -14.90 -7.79 40.99
N SER A 5 -15.00 -6.52 41.41
CA SER A 5 -15.00 -5.36 40.51
C SER A 5 -13.66 -5.15 39.79
N VAL A 6 -12.53 -5.37 40.49
CA VAL A 6 -11.19 -5.29 39.91
C VAL A 6 -10.96 -6.40 38.87
N LEU A 7 -11.42 -7.63 39.14
CA LEU A 7 -11.34 -8.73 38.18
C LEU A 7 -12.19 -8.48 36.93
N ALA A 8 -13.40 -7.93 37.10
CA ALA A 8 -14.26 -7.57 35.98
C ALA A 8 -13.66 -6.47 35.10
N ALA A 9 -13.07 -5.44 35.73
CA ALA A 9 -12.38 -4.37 35.01
C ALA A 9 -11.14 -4.89 34.25
N ALA A 10 -10.35 -5.78 34.87
CA ALA A 10 -9.20 -6.40 34.22
C ALA A 10 -9.61 -7.27 33.03
N ALA A 11 -10.68 -8.07 33.16
CA ALA A 11 -11.22 -8.88 32.06
C ALA A 11 -11.74 -8.01 30.92
N LEU A 12 -12.42 -6.90 31.22
CA LEU A 12 -12.88 -5.94 30.22
C LEU A 12 -11.70 -5.29 29.49
N LEU A 13 -10.67 -4.86 30.21
CA LEU A 13 -9.43 -4.33 29.62
C LEU A 13 -8.74 -5.37 28.71
N LEU A 14 -8.73 -6.63 29.12
CA LEU A 14 -8.16 -7.73 28.32
C LEU A 14 -8.97 -8.00 27.05
N LEU A 15 -10.30 -7.91 27.13
CA LEU A 15 -11.19 -8.05 25.97
C LEU A 15 -11.02 -6.87 25.00
N LEU A 16 -10.93 -5.64 25.50
CA LEU A 16 -10.71 -4.46 24.66
C LEU A 16 -9.36 -4.52 23.94
N SER A 17 -8.29 -4.95 24.63
CA SER A 17 -6.97 -5.08 24.01
C SER A 17 -6.93 -6.21 22.97
N ALA A 18 -7.58 -7.35 23.23
CA ALA A 18 -7.68 -8.45 22.29
C ALA A 18 -8.44 -8.08 21.00
N VAL A 19 -9.55 -7.34 21.12
CA VAL A 19 -10.31 -6.84 19.96
C VAL A 19 -9.46 -5.89 19.11
N SER A 20 -8.68 -5.01 19.75
CA SER A 20 -7.78 -4.08 19.06
C SER A 20 -6.66 -4.80 18.29
N LEU A 21 -6.20 -5.97 18.74
CA LEU A 21 -5.20 -6.78 18.03
C LEU A 21 -5.74 -7.49 16.79
N CYS A 22 -7.03 -7.86 16.77
CA CYS A 22 -7.66 -8.51 15.61
C CYS A 22 -8.11 -7.52 14.54
N ALA A 23 -8.42 -6.27 14.93
CA ALA A 23 -8.86 -5.25 13.99
C ALA A 23 -7.65 -4.69 13.20
N GLY A 24 -7.59 -4.98 11.90
CA GLY A 24 -6.58 -4.40 10.99
C GLY A 24 -5.48 -5.36 10.53
N GLN A 25 -5.67 -6.67 10.68
CA GLN A 25 -4.79 -7.63 10.03
C GLN A 25 -5.12 -7.70 8.52
N ALA A 26 -4.09 -7.52 7.69
CA ALA A 26 -4.19 -7.75 6.26
C ALA A 26 -4.65 -9.19 5.96
N LEU A 27 -5.48 -9.35 4.94
CA LEU A 27 -5.97 -10.67 4.53
C LEU A 27 -4.86 -11.54 3.92
N VAL A 28 -3.88 -10.89 3.31
CA VAL A 28 -2.70 -11.53 2.69
C VAL A 28 -1.42 -10.84 3.18
N PRO A 29 -0.29 -11.55 3.23
CA PRO A 29 0.99 -10.96 3.65
C PRO A 29 1.57 -9.97 2.62
N GLY A 30 1.17 -10.07 1.35
CA GLY A 30 1.65 -9.24 0.26
C GLY A 30 0.86 -9.43 -1.03
N VAL A 31 0.98 -8.50 -1.97
CA VAL A 31 0.30 -8.55 -3.27
C VAL A 31 1.27 -8.26 -4.40
N MET A 32 1.32 -9.19 -5.34
CA MET A 32 2.10 -9.12 -6.57
C MET A 32 1.21 -8.71 -7.75
N ILE A 33 1.57 -7.60 -8.39
CA ILE A 33 0.82 -7.01 -9.49
C ILE A 33 1.68 -7.01 -10.73
N PHE A 34 1.14 -7.60 -11.80
CA PHE A 34 1.76 -7.63 -13.11
C PHE A 34 0.79 -7.03 -14.12
N GLY A 35 1.32 -6.33 -15.11
CA GLY A 35 0.50 -5.79 -16.19
C GLY A 35 1.25 -4.73 -16.97
N ASP A 36 0.53 -3.89 -17.70
CA ASP A 36 1.05 -2.82 -18.55
C ASP A 36 1.01 -1.44 -17.86
N SER A 37 1.03 -0.37 -18.65
CA SER A 37 0.95 1.02 -18.17
C SER A 37 -0.26 1.29 -17.27
N VAL A 38 -1.37 0.56 -17.40
CA VAL A 38 -2.60 0.77 -16.61
C VAL A 38 -2.38 0.46 -15.13
N VAL A 39 -1.46 -0.45 -14.83
CA VAL A 39 -1.13 -0.84 -13.44
C VAL A 39 0.24 -0.32 -13.01
N ASP A 40 0.88 0.54 -13.80
CA ASP A 40 2.21 1.05 -13.49
C ASP A 40 2.15 2.05 -12.34
N ALA A 41 2.78 1.67 -11.22
CA ALA A 41 2.90 2.51 -10.03
C ALA A 41 3.99 3.61 -10.16
N GLY A 42 4.61 3.77 -11.33
CA GLY A 42 5.67 4.75 -11.60
C GLY A 42 7.04 4.14 -11.90
N ASN A 43 7.10 2.88 -12.34
CA ASN A 43 8.35 2.21 -12.70
C ASN A 43 9.06 2.91 -13.85
N ASN A 44 8.31 3.47 -14.80
CA ASN A 44 8.87 4.12 -15.98
C ASN A 44 9.71 5.38 -15.64
N ASN A 45 9.53 5.98 -14.47
CA ASN A 45 10.36 7.11 -14.02
C ASN A 45 11.82 6.70 -13.77
N TRP A 46 12.07 5.41 -13.57
CA TRP A 46 13.39 4.84 -13.28
C TRP A 46 14.00 4.11 -14.47
N LEU A 47 13.33 4.14 -15.62
CA LEU A 47 13.78 3.53 -16.88
C LEU A 47 14.09 4.62 -17.91
N ALA A 48 15.03 4.33 -18.81
CA ALA A 48 15.32 5.20 -19.95
C ALA A 48 14.24 5.02 -21.04
N THR A 49 13.02 5.49 -20.76
CA THR A 49 11.86 5.45 -21.67
C THR A 49 11.31 6.85 -21.92
N LEU A 50 10.76 7.05 -23.12
CA LEU A 50 10.03 8.28 -23.47
C LEU A 50 8.63 8.30 -22.85
N VAL A 51 8.09 7.15 -22.44
CA VAL A 51 6.72 6.99 -21.96
C VAL A 51 6.70 7.08 -20.44
N ARG A 52 6.53 8.30 -19.92
CA ARG A 52 6.43 8.60 -18.48
C ARG A 52 5.13 9.33 -18.16
N ALA A 53 4.71 9.29 -16.91
CA ALA A 53 3.54 10.02 -16.40
C ALA A 53 3.94 10.90 -15.20
N ASP A 54 5.12 11.52 -15.29
CA ASP A 54 5.72 12.44 -14.31
C ASP A 54 5.38 13.92 -14.59
N PHE A 55 4.32 14.18 -15.35
CA PHE A 55 3.88 15.53 -15.73
C PHE A 55 2.35 15.70 -15.63
N PRO A 56 1.83 16.94 -15.53
CA PRO A 56 0.39 17.19 -15.54
C PRO A 56 -0.27 16.71 -16.85
N PRO A 57 -1.49 16.14 -16.83
CA PRO A 57 -2.47 16.19 -15.75
C PRO A 57 -2.39 15.06 -14.70
N TYR A 58 -1.43 14.15 -14.82
CA TYR A 58 -1.37 12.93 -14.00
C TYR A 58 -1.12 13.23 -12.51
N GLY A 59 -1.67 12.38 -11.63
CA GLY A 59 -1.51 12.48 -10.18
C GLY A 59 -2.13 13.69 -9.48
N ARG A 60 -2.84 14.59 -10.20
CA ARG A 60 -3.48 15.78 -9.62
C ARG A 60 -4.43 15.45 -8.47
N ASP A 61 -5.22 14.39 -8.65
CA ASP A 61 -6.28 14.00 -7.72
C ASP A 61 -5.79 12.89 -6.76
N PHE A 62 -4.52 12.49 -6.86
CA PHE A 62 -3.96 11.42 -6.04
C PHE A 62 -3.83 11.83 -4.55
N PRO A 63 -4.41 11.08 -3.59
CA PRO A 63 -4.59 11.57 -2.22
C PRO A 63 -3.30 11.79 -1.42
N ALA A 64 -2.20 11.10 -1.76
CA ALA A 64 -0.98 11.15 -0.95
C ALA A 64 -0.09 12.36 -1.28
N THR A 65 -0.07 12.81 -2.54
CA THR A 65 0.88 13.83 -3.00
C THR A 65 0.23 14.96 -3.81
N HIS A 66 -0.96 14.76 -4.39
CA HIS A 66 -1.60 15.67 -5.35
C HIS A 66 -0.64 16.13 -6.48
N ALA A 67 0.30 15.27 -6.85
CA ALA A 67 1.36 15.56 -7.82
C ALA A 67 1.63 14.35 -8.72
N PRO A 68 2.22 14.56 -9.92
CA PRO A 68 2.57 13.46 -10.82
C PRO A 68 3.63 12.55 -10.18
N ILE A 69 3.27 11.30 -9.95
CA ILE A 69 4.16 10.27 -9.36
C ILE A 69 4.57 9.17 -10.36
N GLY A 70 4.36 9.40 -11.67
CA GLY A 70 4.67 8.41 -12.71
C GLY A 70 3.56 7.41 -13.00
N ARG A 71 2.37 7.59 -12.42
CA ARG A 71 1.20 6.75 -12.66
C ARG A 71 0.37 7.28 -13.82
N PHE A 72 -0.04 6.42 -14.74
CA PHE A 72 -0.87 6.79 -15.91
C PHE A 72 -2.35 7.03 -15.54
N CYS A 73 -2.60 7.68 -14.41
CA CYS A 73 -3.92 8.04 -13.91
C CYS A 73 -3.82 9.38 -13.16
N ASN A 74 -4.94 10.10 -13.08
CA ASN A 74 -5.02 11.32 -12.28
C ASN A 74 -5.16 11.03 -10.79
N ASP A 75 -5.66 9.85 -10.45
CA ASP A 75 -5.98 9.40 -9.09
C ASP A 75 -5.48 7.95 -8.88
N LYS A 76 -6.03 7.23 -7.90
CA LYS A 76 -5.76 5.84 -7.59
C LYS A 76 -5.91 4.93 -8.82
N LEU A 77 -5.01 3.95 -8.91
CA LEU A 77 -5.10 2.85 -9.85
C LEU A 77 -6.13 1.83 -9.34
N ALA A 78 -6.72 1.04 -10.25
CA ALA A 78 -7.61 -0.07 -9.87
C ALA A 78 -6.96 -1.05 -8.87
N THR A 79 -5.64 -1.18 -8.97
CA THR A 79 -4.80 -1.99 -8.11
C THR A 79 -4.70 -1.46 -6.69
N ASP A 80 -4.74 -0.14 -6.50
CA ASP A 80 -4.73 0.46 -5.16
C ASP A 80 -5.99 0.06 -4.37
N TYR A 81 -7.17 0.11 -5.02
CA TYR A 81 -8.40 -0.34 -4.38
C TYR A 81 -8.36 -1.82 -4.01
N THR A 82 -7.69 -2.63 -4.82
CA THR A 82 -7.51 -4.07 -4.53
C THR A 82 -6.64 -4.26 -3.29
N VAL A 83 -5.52 -3.54 -3.21
CA VAL A 83 -4.59 -3.55 -2.07
C VAL A 83 -5.24 -3.04 -0.79
N GLU A 84 -6.04 -1.97 -0.87
CA GLU A 84 -6.84 -1.44 0.24
C GLU A 84 -7.87 -2.45 0.75
N ASN A 85 -8.61 -3.09 -0.17
CA ASN A 85 -9.61 -4.10 0.18
C ASN A 85 -8.98 -5.35 0.81
N LEU A 86 -7.71 -5.63 0.52
CA LEU A 86 -6.94 -6.71 1.14
C LEU A 86 -6.38 -6.33 2.52
N GLY A 87 -6.64 -5.11 3.01
CA GLY A 87 -6.21 -4.65 4.32
C GLY A 87 -4.72 -4.27 4.37
N LEU A 88 -4.11 -4.01 3.22
CA LEU A 88 -2.73 -3.54 3.15
C LEU A 88 -2.68 -2.03 3.37
N SER A 89 -1.76 -1.59 4.22
CA SER A 89 -1.76 -0.24 4.78
C SER A 89 -1.09 0.83 3.90
N SER A 90 -0.51 0.45 2.76
CA SER A 90 0.21 1.37 1.89
C SER A 90 -0.02 1.04 0.42
N TYR A 91 -0.04 2.07 -0.41
CA TYR A 91 0.04 1.92 -1.85
C TYR A 91 1.37 1.24 -2.23
N PRO A 92 1.38 0.38 -3.26
CA PRO A 92 2.62 -0.24 -3.72
C PRO A 92 3.54 0.83 -4.34
N PRO A 93 4.77 1.02 -3.82
CA PRO A 93 5.74 1.97 -4.37
C PRO A 93 6.43 1.38 -5.58
N ALA A 94 6.72 2.16 -6.64
CA ALA A 94 7.37 1.66 -7.86
C ALA A 94 8.56 0.70 -7.57
N TYR A 95 8.65 -0.45 -8.24
CA TYR A 95 9.64 -1.51 -8.01
C TYR A 95 11.06 -0.99 -7.94
N LEU A 96 11.37 -0.10 -8.89
CA LEU A 96 12.70 0.43 -9.12
C LEU A 96 13.02 1.61 -8.20
N SER A 97 12.07 2.06 -7.38
CA SER A 97 12.29 3.10 -6.39
C SER A 97 13.11 2.60 -5.21
N GLU A 98 13.85 3.51 -4.58
CA GLU A 98 14.58 3.22 -3.34
C GLU A 98 13.64 2.79 -2.20
N GLU A 99 12.40 3.30 -2.19
CA GLU A 99 11.37 2.93 -1.22
C GLU A 99 11.02 1.44 -1.31
N ALA A 100 10.77 0.93 -2.53
CA ALA A 100 10.50 -0.49 -2.75
C ALA A 100 11.68 -1.37 -2.31
N GLN A 101 12.91 -0.97 -2.62
CA GLN A 101 14.10 -1.71 -2.20
C GLN A 101 14.29 -1.70 -0.68
N SER A 102 14.00 -0.58 -0.02
CA SER A 102 14.04 -0.45 1.44
C SER A 102 13.00 -1.36 2.10
N ASN A 103 11.76 -1.35 1.59
CA ASN A 103 10.68 -2.19 2.10
C ASN A 103 10.99 -3.68 1.97
N ASN A 104 11.61 -4.08 0.85
CA ASN A 104 12.05 -5.46 0.63
C ASN A 104 13.13 -5.88 1.65
N LYS A 105 14.11 -5.02 1.91
CA LYS A 105 15.16 -5.29 2.92
C LYS A 105 14.62 -5.40 4.34
N GLN A 106 13.58 -4.62 4.66
CA GLN A 106 12.95 -4.61 5.98
C GLN A 106 11.96 -5.77 6.18
N GLY A 107 11.77 -6.65 5.20
CA GLY A 107 10.76 -7.72 5.25
C GLY A 107 9.33 -7.21 5.28
N ARG A 108 9.10 -5.94 4.90
CA ARG A 108 7.77 -5.33 4.74
C ARG A 108 7.28 -5.45 3.30
N SER A 109 7.79 -6.45 2.58
CA SER A 109 7.57 -6.55 1.15
C SER A 109 6.11 -6.91 0.86
N GLN A 110 5.38 -5.91 0.42
CA GLN A 110 4.15 -6.08 -0.34
C GLN A 110 4.60 -6.46 -1.76
N ASP A 111 4.96 -7.73 -1.96
CA ASP A 111 5.84 -8.17 -3.05
C ASP A 111 5.44 -7.59 -4.42
N PHE A 112 6.26 -6.66 -4.89
CA PHE A 112 6.02 -5.80 -6.03
C PHE A 112 6.46 -6.49 -7.32
N ILE A 113 5.64 -6.50 -8.39
CA ILE A 113 6.07 -7.11 -9.67
C ILE A 113 6.11 -6.16 -10.89
N MET A 114 7.14 -6.48 -11.67
CA MET A 114 7.79 -5.87 -12.81
C MET A 114 7.07 -6.06 -14.15
N ARG A 115 7.31 -5.02 -14.96
CA ARG A 115 7.23 -4.89 -16.42
C ARG A 115 5.86 -5.03 -17.07
N GLY A 116 5.24 -3.86 -17.22
CA GLY A 116 4.52 -3.52 -18.44
C GLY A 116 5.48 -3.30 -19.59
N ALA A 117 5.47 -4.23 -20.55
CA ALA A 117 6.04 -4.05 -21.89
C ALA A 117 5.35 -2.85 -22.59
N LYS A 118 6.01 -2.02 -23.42
CA LYS A 118 7.20 -2.20 -24.26
C LYS A 118 8.14 -0.99 -24.19
#